data_AF-A0A945B0U7-F1
#
_entry.id   AF-A0A945B0U7-F1
#
_cell.length_a   1.000
_cell.length_b   1.000
_cell.length_c   1.000
_cell.angle_alpha   90.00
_cell.angle_beta   90.00
_cell.angle_gamma   90.00
#
_symmetry.space_group_name_H-M   'P 1'
#
loop_
_entity.id
_entity.type
_entity.pdbx_description
1 polymer ?
#
loop_
_entity_poly.entity_id
_entity_poly.type
_entity_poly.pdbx_seq_one_letter_code
_entity_poly.pdbx_strand_id
1 'polypeptide(L)'
;MYFRKHKKEVSMQEDDIQSLENADIQTSNKVIDLPDTSLENKQLQKLINNHLDQIPEDFRTVFVLRAIEQCSVKETAETLQIKQETVKTRYFRAKHLLRMQLQLYIESAGMQVYEFGGHHCDILVFNVLSHIHLNPEKTRD
;
A
#
# COMPACT_ATOMS: atom_id res chain seq x y z
N MET A 1 17.49 -15.25 24.27
CA MET A 1 16.37 -15.74 25.11
C MET A 1 15.35 -14.61 25.18
N TYR A 2 14.27 -14.61 24.41
CA TYR A 2 13.13 -15.51 24.57
C TYR A 2 12.39 -15.75 23.25
N PHE A 3 12.22 -17.02 22.91
CA PHE A 3 11.20 -17.54 21.99
C PHE A 3 9.86 -17.73 22.71
N ARG A 4 8.78 -17.82 21.92
CA ARG A 4 7.40 -18.31 22.19
C ARG A 4 6.35 -17.20 22.24
N LYS A 5 5.17 -17.30 21.62
CA LYS A 5 4.48 -18.36 20.86
C LYS A 5 3.24 -17.70 20.25
N HIS A 6 2.92 -18.03 19.00
CA HIS A 6 1.58 -18.30 18.43
C HIS A 6 1.59 -18.01 16.93
N LYS A 7 2.21 -18.93 16.18
CA LYS A 7 2.07 -19.06 14.74
C LYS A 7 0.66 -19.58 14.48
N LYS A 8 -0.27 -18.70 14.07
CA LYS A 8 -1.55 -19.12 13.49
C LYS A 8 -1.31 -19.28 12.00
N GLU A 9 -1.22 -20.53 11.55
CA GLU A 9 -1.15 -20.85 10.12
C GLU A 9 -2.49 -20.49 9.49
N VAL A 10 -2.49 -19.39 8.73
CA VAL A 10 -3.59 -19.02 7.86
C VAL A 10 -3.31 -19.69 6.52
N SER A 11 -3.92 -20.85 6.32
CA SER A 11 -3.96 -21.55 5.04
C SER A 11 -4.87 -20.78 4.08
N MET A 12 -4.29 -20.17 3.05
CA MET A 12 -5.04 -19.63 1.93
C MET A 12 -4.49 -20.27 0.66
N GLN A 13 -5.36 -20.98 -0.04
CA GLN A 13 -5.11 -21.74 -1.26
C GLN A 13 -4.53 -20.84 -2.38
N GLU A 14 -3.74 -21.44 -3.26
CA GLU A 14 -2.81 -20.76 -4.18
C GLU A 14 -3.46 -20.31 -5.52
N ASP A 15 -4.78 -20.41 -5.67
CA ASP A 15 -5.42 -20.43 -6.99
C ASP A 15 -5.94 -19.06 -7.52
N ASP A 16 -5.73 -17.94 -6.83
CA ASP A 16 -6.19 -16.61 -7.29
C ASP A 16 -5.07 -15.69 -7.83
N ILE A 17 -3.86 -16.22 -8.09
CA ILE A 17 -2.73 -15.46 -8.66
C ILE A 17 -2.85 -15.41 -10.20
N GLN A 18 -3.97 -14.95 -10.73
CA GLN A 18 -4.13 -14.83 -12.18
C GLN A 18 -4.95 -13.61 -12.56
N SER A 19 -4.39 -12.43 -12.26
CA SER A 19 -4.52 -11.18 -13.04
C SER A 19 -3.88 -10.05 -12.24
N LEU A 20 -3.47 -8.98 -12.92
CA LEU A 20 -2.85 -7.75 -12.39
C LEU A 20 -1.31 -7.73 -12.37
N GLU A 21 -0.73 -8.09 -13.51
CA GLU A 21 0.55 -7.51 -13.92
C GLU A 21 0.25 -6.15 -14.59
N ASN A 22 1.01 -5.10 -14.19
CA ASN A 22 1.11 -3.76 -14.79
C ASN A 22 0.10 -2.69 -14.31
N ALA A 23 0.41 -2.07 -13.17
CA ALA A 23 0.10 -0.67 -12.92
C ALA A 23 1.24 -0.06 -12.11
N ASP A 24 2.29 0.41 -12.80
CA ASP A 24 3.28 1.32 -12.24
C ASP A 24 2.59 2.64 -11.92
N ILE A 25 2.11 2.79 -10.68
CA ILE A 25 1.59 4.06 -10.18
C ILE A 25 2.80 4.91 -9.77
N GLN A 26 3.37 5.64 -10.73
CA GLN A 26 4.29 6.74 -10.46
C GLN A 26 3.51 7.89 -9.82
N THR A 27 3.33 7.85 -8.50
CA THR A 27 2.78 8.99 -7.75
C THR A 27 3.95 9.92 -7.41
N SER A 28 4.18 10.94 -8.23
CA SER A 28 5.10 12.03 -7.91
C SER A 28 4.53 12.84 -6.75
N ASN A 29 4.92 12.49 -5.52
CA ASN A 29 4.48 13.18 -4.32
C ASN A 29 5.58 14.17 -3.90
N LYS A 30 5.47 15.41 -4.38
CA LYS A 30 6.32 16.51 -3.93
C LYS A 30 5.84 16.94 -2.54
N VAL A 31 6.40 16.33 -1.49
CA VAL A 31 6.08 16.67 -0.10
C VAL A 31 6.56 18.09 0.17
N ILE A 32 5.62 19.01 0.41
CA ILE A 32 5.89 20.37 0.86
C ILE A 32 6.13 20.29 2.37
N ASP A 33 7.38 20.49 2.77
CA ASP A 33 7.85 20.33 4.15
C ASP A 33 7.42 21.54 4.99
N LEU A 34 6.30 21.42 5.71
CA LEU A 34 5.81 22.41 6.68
C LEU A 34 6.10 21.91 8.11
N PRO A 35 6.54 22.75 9.07
CA PRO A 35 6.94 22.30 10.41
C PRO A 35 5.88 21.51 11.18
N ASP A 36 4.61 21.90 11.10
CA ASP A 36 3.48 21.16 11.69
C ASP A 36 3.26 19.79 11.04
N THR A 37 3.47 19.71 9.71
CA THR A 37 3.37 18.44 8.99
C THR A 37 4.45 17.45 9.46
N SER A 38 5.59 17.90 10.01
CA SER A 38 6.63 16.98 10.47
C SER A 38 6.20 16.13 11.68
N LEU A 39 5.35 16.66 12.58
CA LEU A 39 4.83 15.93 13.73
C LEU A 39 3.72 14.97 13.30
N GLU A 40 2.81 15.44 12.46
CA GLU A 40 1.75 14.62 11.87
C GLU A 40 2.33 13.48 11.02
N ASN A 41 3.34 13.76 10.20
CA ASN A 41 4.07 12.77 9.42
C ASN A 41 4.77 11.75 10.31
N LYS A 42 5.37 12.17 11.44
CA LYS A 42 5.97 11.23 12.42
C LYS A 42 4.93 10.33 13.06
N GLN A 43 3.74 10.85 13.37
CA GLN A 43 2.64 10.04 13.91
C GLN A 43 2.14 9.03 12.88
N LEU A 44 1.94 9.46 11.63
CA LEU A 44 1.55 8.58 10.53
C LEU A 44 2.60 7.51 10.26
N GLN A 45 3.88 7.89 10.22
CA GLN A 45 4.98 6.95 10.03
C GLN A 45 5.05 5.92 11.16
N LYS A 46 4.89 6.35 12.41
CA LYS A 46 4.83 5.44 13.57
C LYS A 46 3.65 4.47 13.47
N LEU A 47 2.50 4.94 13.01
CA LEU A 47 1.34 4.10 12.77
C LEU A 47 1.60 3.04 11.70
N ILE A 48 2.15 3.44 10.55
CA ILE A 48 2.47 2.51 9.47
C ILE A 48 3.50 1.47 9.93
N ASN A 49 4.54 1.89 10.66
CA ASN A 49 5.54 0.99 11.23
C ASN A 49 4.91 -0.01 12.22
N ASN A 50 4.04 0.45 13.11
CA ASN A 50 3.33 -0.44 14.05
C ASN A 50 2.51 -1.50 13.32
N HIS A 51 1.87 -1.16 12.19
CA HIS A 51 1.13 -2.13 11.39
C HIS A 51 2.07 -3.09 10.63
N LEU A 52 3.17 -2.58 10.06
CA LEU A 52 4.20 -3.42 9.45
C LEU A 52 4.77 -4.46 10.42
N ASP A 53 4.93 -4.10 11.69
CA ASP A 53 5.41 -5.02 12.74
C ASP A 53 4.43 -6.17 13.04
N GLN A 54 3.14 -5.98 12.77
CA GLN A 54 2.13 -7.03 12.91
C GLN A 54 2.12 -8.01 11.73
N ILE A 55 2.75 -7.64 10.60
CA ILE A 55 2.88 -8.53 9.44
C ILE A 55 3.93 -9.61 9.76
N PRO A 56 3.67 -10.89 9.44
CA PRO A 56 4.64 -11.97 9.60
C PRO A 56 5.99 -11.63 8.96
N GLU A 57 7.08 -11.98 9.63
CA GLU A 57 8.46 -11.62 9.28
C GLU A 57 8.79 -11.95 7.81
N ASP A 58 8.45 -13.16 7.35
CA ASP A 58 8.63 -13.61 5.96
C ASP A 58 8.04 -12.67 4.89
N PHE A 59 6.90 -12.05 5.20
CA PHE A 59 6.22 -11.10 4.30
C PHE A 59 6.78 -9.70 4.48
N ARG A 60 7.06 -9.30 5.72
CA ARG A 60 7.64 -7.99 6.06
C ARG A 60 9.01 -7.81 5.42
N THR A 61 9.88 -8.81 5.52
CA THR A 61 11.22 -8.78 4.93
C THR A 61 11.17 -8.60 3.41
N VAL A 62 10.28 -9.34 2.73
CA VAL A 62 10.08 -9.17 1.28
C VAL A 62 9.50 -7.79 0.95
N PHE A 63 8.58 -7.27 1.77
CA PHE A 63 8.02 -5.94 1.59
C PHE A 63 9.07 -4.84 1.74
N VAL A 64 9.91 -4.89 2.78
CA VAL A 64 10.97 -3.91 3.02
C VAL A 64 11.95 -3.90 1.84
N LEU A 65 12.45 -5.08 1.44
CA LEU A 65 13.39 -5.17 0.31
C LEU A 65 12.80 -4.65 -1.01
N ARG A 66 11.51 -4.89 -1.26
CA ARG A 66 10.87 -4.54 -2.54
C ARG A 66 10.30 -3.13 -2.59
N ALA A 67 9.66 -2.65 -1.52
CA ALA A 67 8.95 -1.37 -1.49
C ALA A 67 9.78 -0.23 -0.91
N ILE A 68 10.71 -0.53 0.00
CA ILE A 68 11.52 0.49 0.69
C ILE A 68 12.90 0.56 0.07
N GLU A 69 13.61 -0.57 0.01
CA GLU A 69 14.95 -0.67 -0.56
C GLU A 69 14.96 -0.75 -2.10
N GLN A 70 13.78 -0.87 -2.72
CA GLN A 70 13.58 -0.92 -4.18
C GLN A 70 14.39 -2.02 -4.90
N CYS A 71 14.77 -3.10 -4.21
CA CYS A 71 15.46 -4.23 -4.80
C CYS A 71 14.58 -4.91 -5.86
N SER A 72 15.19 -5.49 -6.89
CA SER A 72 14.48 -6.29 -7.89
C SER A 72 13.96 -7.62 -7.31
N VAL A 73 13.02 -8.28 -8.01
CA VAL A 73 12.51 -9.61 -7.62
C VAL A 73 13.65 -10.62 -7.58
N LYS A 74 14.58 -10.51 -8.54
CA LYS A 74 15.75 -11.37 -8.67
C LYS A 74 16.72 -11.17 -7.51
N GLU A 75 17.11 -9.93 -7.21
CA GLU A 75 18.02 -9.64 -6.08
C GLU A 75 17.40 -10.05 -4.74
N THR A 76 16.10 -9.84 -4.56
CA THR A 76 15.38 -10.26 -3.35
C THR A 76 15.38 -11.79 -3.22
N ALA A 77 15.16 -12.51 -4.33
CA ALA A 77 15.17 -13.97 -4.35
C ALA A 77 16.55 -14.54 -4.04
N GLU A 78 17.61 -13.94 -4.58
CA GLU A 78 19.01 -14.31 -4.32
C GLU A 78 19.39 -14.02 -2.86
N THR A 79 19.03 -12.84 -2.35
CA THR A 79 19.31 -12.41 -0.96
C THR A 79 18.63 -13.33 0.06
N LEU A 80 17.37 -13.70 -0.18
CA LEU A 80 16.59 -14.54 0.74
C LEU A 80 16.68 -16.04 0.45
N GLN A 81 17.41 -16.44 -0.60
CA GLN A 81 17.56 -17.82 -1.06
C GLN A 81 16.21 -18.54 -1.29
N ILE A 82 15.25 -17.83 -1.90
CA ILE A 82 13.92 -18.35 -2.25
C ILE A 82 13.64 -18.20 -3.75
N LYS A 83 12.59 -18.86 -4.25
CA LYS A 83 12.17 -18.70 -5.65
C LYS A 83 11.63 -17.29 -5.89
N GLN A 84 11.89 -16.74 -7.09
CA GLN A 84 11.32 -15.45 -7.51
C GLN A 84 9.79 -15.44 -7.45
N GLU A 85 9.14 -16.56 -7.76
CA GLU A 85 7.69 -16.69 -7.65
C GLU A 85 7.21 -16.50 -6.19
N THR A 86 7.93 -17.09 -5.23
CA THR A 86 7.67 -16.91 -3.81
C THR A 86 7.84 -15.45 -3.39
N VAL A 87 8.82 -14.73 -3.94
CA VAL A 87 8.99 -13.28 -3.68
C VAL A 87 7.76 -12.51 -4.16
N LYS A 88 7.28 -12.77 -5.38
CA LYS A 88 6.08 -12.10 -5.92
C LYS A 88 4.87 -12.33 -5.03
N THR A 89 4.60 -13.60 -4.66
CA THR A 89 3.44 -13.93 -3.81
C THR A 89 3.58 -13.35 -2.41
N ARG A 90 4.77 -13.41 -1.80
CA ARG A 90 5.01 -12.82 -0.47
C ARG A 90 4.85 -11.30 -0.48
N TYR A 91 5.34 -10.64 -1.53
CA TYR A 91 5.21 -9.19 -1.69
C TYR A 91 3.73 -8.77 -1.82
N PHE A 92 2.97 -9.49 -2.66
CA PHE A 92 1.54 -9.24 -2.81
C PHE A 92 0.78 -9.43 -1.49
N ARG A 93 1.03 -10.55 -0.79
CA ARG A 93 0.42 -10.83 0.52
C ARG A 93 0.79 -9.77 1.55
N ALA A 94 2.04 -9.31 1.58
CA ALA A 94 2.46 -8.24 2.47
C ALA A 94 1.70 -6.92 2.20
N LYS A 95 1.58 -6.51 0.93
CA LYS A 95 0.78 -5.34 0.53
C LYS A 95 -0.68 -5.48 0.95
N HIS A 96 -1.27 -6.65 0.74
CA HIS A 96 -2.67 -6.90 1.08
C HIS A 96 -2.91 -6.82 2.60
N LEU A 97 -2.05 -7.46 3.39
CA LEU A 97 -2.12 -7.41 4.86
C LEU A 97 -1.99 -5.98 5.39
N LEU A 98 -1.03 -5.21 4.86
CA LEU A 98 -0.86 -3.81 5.24
C LEU A 98 -2.11 -2.98 4.91
N ARG A 99 -2.67 -3.16 3.71
CA ARG A 99 -3.90 -2.46 3.29
C ARG A 99 -5.08 -2.80 4.19
N MET A 100 -5.30 -4.08 4.51
CA MET A 100 -6.38 -4.50 5.40
C MET A 100 -6.24 -3.87 6.79
N GLN A 101 -5.03 -3.86 7.35
CA GLN A 101 -4.78 -3.29 8.66
C GLN A 101 -5.01 -1.77 8.69
N LEU A 102 -4.55 -1.06 7.65
CA LEU A 102 -4.78 0.37 7.54
C LEU A 102 -6.25 0.70 7.30
N GLN A 103 -6.96 -0.10 6.51
CA GLN A 103 -8.40 0.08 6.29
C GLN A 103 -9.18 -0.06 7.59
N LEU A 104 -8.94 -1.13 8.36
CA LEU A 104 -9.57 -1.31 9.67
C LEU A 104 -9.25 -0.16 10.63
N TYR A 105 -8.00 0.33 10.62
CA TYR A 105 -7.62 1.49 11.41
C TYR A 105 -8.44 2.73 11.03
N ILE A 106 -8.52 3.03 9.73
CA ILE A 106 -9.27 4.17 9.18
C ILE A 106 -10.76 4.08 9.57
N GLU A 107 -11.37 2.90 9.40
CA GLU A 107 -12.75 2.64 9.79
C GLU A 107 -12.95 2.83 11.30
N SER A 108 -12.04 2.31 12.13
CA SER A 108 -12.11 2.42 13.59
C SER A 108 -11.86 3.85 14.12
N ALA A 109 -11.05 4.64 13.40
CA ALA A 109 -10.75 6.02 13.74
C ALA A 109 -11.89 6.97 13.33
N GLY A 110 -12.96 6.47 12.71
CA GLY A 110 -14.07 7.30 12.20
C GLY A 110 -13.64 8.24 11.08
N MET A 111 -12.47 7.99 10.46
CA MET A 111 -11.93 8.81 9.40
C MET A 111 -12.67 8.44 8.11
N GLN A 112 -13.67 9.22 7.74
CA GLN A 112 -14.37 9.08 6.46
C GLN A 112 -13.41 9.51 5.34
N VAL A 113 -12.56 8.59 4.87
CA VAL A 113 -11.65 8.85 3.73
C VAL A 113 -12.43 9.25 2.46
N TYR A 114 -13.72 8.94 2.41
CA TYR A 114 -14.63 9.33 1.34
C TYR A 114 -15.07 10.80 1.36
N GLU A 115 -14.96 11.51 2.49
CA GLU A 115 -15.39 12.93 2.59
C GLU A 115 -14.36 13.89 1.94
N PHE A 116 -13.14 13.42 1.69
CA PHE A 116 -12.14 14.12 0.88
C PHE A 116 -12.50 14.20 -0.62
N GLY A 117 -13.47 13.39 -1.05
CA GLY A 117 -13.82 13.22 -2.46
C GLY A 117 -14.78 14.26 -3.04
N GLY A 118 -15.11 15.35 -2.32
CA GLY A 118 -15.88 16.44 -2.90
C GLY A 118 -15.01 17.30 -3.82
N HIS A 119 -14.43 18.35 -3.25
CA HIS A 119 -13.64 19.33 -4.01
C HIS A 119 -12.43 18.74 -4.75
N HIS A 120 -11.73 17.77 -4.17
CA HIS A 120 -10.53 17.20 -4.78
C HIS A 120 -10.86 16.26 -5.96
N CYS A 121 -11.97 15.51 -5.89
CA CYS A 121 -12.41 14.71 -7.04
C CYS A 121 -12.98 15.60 -8.14
N ASP A 122 -13.69 16.69 -7.82
CA ASP A 122 -14.18 17.63 -8.83
C ASP A 122 -13.04 18.20 -9.67
N ILE A 123 -11.92 18.56 -9.02
CA ILE A 123 -10.72 19.04 -9.71
C ILE A 123 -10.09 17.94 -10.58
N LEU A 124 -9.99 16.71 -10.05
CA LEU A 124 -9.43 15.58 -10.81
C LEU A 124 -10.30 15.22 -12.02
N VAL A 125 -11.63 15.16 -11.84
CA VAL A 125 -12.61 14.93 -12.91
C VAL A 125 -12.52 16.03 -13.94
N PHE A 126 -12.49 17.30 -13.54
CA PHE A 126 -12.33 18.43 -14.45
C PHE A 126 -11.04 18.31 -15.27
N ASN A 127 -9.91 18.00 -14.63
CA ASN A 127 -8.62 17.87 -15.31
C ASN A 127 -8.60 16.71 -16.30
N VAL A 128 -9.17 15.56 -15.91
CA VAL A 128 -9.25 14.37 -16.78
C VAL A 128 -10.18 14.63 -17.96
N LEU A 129 -11.38 15.18 -17.73
CA LEU A 129 -12.35 15.51 -18.77
C LEU A 129 -11.80 16.54 -19.76
N SER A 130 -11.12 17.57 -19.26
CA SER A 130 -10.44 18.58 -20.10
C SER A 130 -9.35 17.96 -20.98
N HIS A 131 -8.60 16.98 -20.46
CA HIS A 131 -7.53 16.32 -21.20
C HIS A 131 -8.04 15.37 -22.30
N ILE A 132 -9.24 14.81 -22.15
CA ILE A 132 -9.86 13.91 -23.14
C ILE A 132 -10.88 14.62 -24.05
N HIS A 133 -10.89 15.95 -24.06
CA HIS A 133 -11.82 16.80 -24.85
C HIS A 133 -13.31 16.52 -24.59
N LEU A 134 -13.67 16.06 -23.40
CA LEU A 134 -15.06 15.91 -22.97
C LEU A 134 -15.48 17.16 -22.19
N ASN A 135 -16.59 17.77 -22.59
CA ASN A 135 -17.10 18.99 -21.95
C ASN A 135 -17.74 18.66 -20.59
N PRO A 136 -17.23 19.18 -19.45
CA PRO A 136 -17.77 18.86 -18.12
C PRO A 136 -19.20 19.34 -17.88
N GLU A 137 -19.72 20.24 -18.73
CA GLU A 137 -21.10 20.79 -18.61
C GLU A 137 -22.21 19.80 -19.03
N LYS A 138 -21.88 18.64 -19.63
CA LYS A 138 -22.89 17.73 -20.22
C LYS A 138 -23.20 16.46 -19.41
N THR A 139 -22.81 16.39 -18.14
CA THR A 139 -23.00 15.20 -17.28
C THR A 139 -23.85 15.46 -16.02
N ARG A 140 -24.58 16.59 -15.97
CA ARG A 140 -25.65 16.83 -15.00
C ARG A 140 -27.00 16.82 -15.71
N ASP A 141 -27.46 15.63 -16.07
CA ASP A 141 -28.88 15.28 -16.25
C ASP A 141 -29.15 14.00 -15.47
#